data_AF-E0XWU9-F1
#
_entry.id   AF-E0XWU9-F1
#
_cell.length_a   1.000
_cell.length_b   1.000
_cell.length_c   1.000
_cell.angle_alpha   90.00
_cell.angle_beta   90.00
_cell.angle_gamma   90.00
#
_symmetry.space_group_name_H-M   'P 1'
#
loop_
_entity.id
_entity.type
_entity.pdbx_description
1 polymer ?
#
loop_
_entity_poly.entity_id
_entity_poly.type
_entity_poly.pdbx_seq_one_letter_code
_entity_poly.pdbx_strand_id
1 'polypeptide(L)'
;MNTISKLNLSLLTILLMLIQPVEIMAKKTDASKTVAVKTTKKKTKSALKRLDQRVIKASKKLLNALDKELKQEGVSFTTLAVLPFKSLDKGAKEADVDAALAELFSTRMSSRDQIIAVERSRINSVISELKRVNTGELSPKGAAQAGKLLGARYVLVGSITTMGKALQVSTRLVASETGEVIAGEIVRAPRKEFVKFQQQVVIPKSKIGAAMRSFLIPGWGQLYNDSKLTGYSTLIAGLSTIGTAALYGYMGTIAEADYQENRADTVDRRTDANRYYRNARLALWSYAAIWSFAVFDAYISGTSNSKIDLNAWSDLESAGVIFSGTF
;
A
#
# COMPACT_ATOMS: atom_id res chain seq x y z
N MET A 1 -20.52 -33.91 -42.39
CA MET A 1 -20.29 -33.98 -40.92
C MET A 1 -18.80 -33.92 -40.58
N ASN A 2 -18.12 -32.77 -40.69
CA ASN A 2 -16.70 -32.70 -40.24
C ASN A 2 -16.14 -31.30 -39.90
N THR A 3 -17.00 -30.29 -39.67
CA THR A 3 -16.56 -28.91 -39.39
C THR A 3 -16.85 -28.48 -37.95
N ILE A 4 -17.80 -29.11 -37.25
CA ILE A 4 -18.17 -28.76 -35.86
C ILE A 4 -17.26 -29.44 -34.83
N SER A 5 -16.63 -30.59 -35.16
CA SER A 5 -15.66 -31.25 -34.27
C SER A 5 -14.31 -30.53 -34.19
N LYS A 6 -13.91 -29.81 -35.24
CA LYS A 6 -12.60 -29.12 -35.31
C LYS A 6 -12.56 -27.82 -34.51
N LEU A 7 -13.70 -27.17 -34.27
CA LEU A 7 -13.77 -25.91 -33.51
C LEU A 7 -13.71 -26.15 -31.98
N ASN A 8 -14.27 -27.27 -31.50
CA ASN A 8 -14.15 -27.66 -30.09
C ASN A 8 -12.76 -28.22 -29.75
N LEU A 9 -12.10 -28.86 -30.71
CA LEU A 9 -10.74 -29.40 -30.50
C LEU A 9 -9.66 -28.30 -30.47
N SER A 10 -9.89 -27.16 -31.13
CA SER A 10 -8.97 -26.02 -31.10
C SER A 10 -9.09 -25.20 -29.80
N LEU A 11 -10.30 -25.01 -29.27
CA LEU A 11 -10.47 -24.38 -27.94
C LEU A 11 -9.95 -25.28 -26.81
N LEU A 12 -10.13 -26.60 -26.90
CA LEU A 12 -9.61 -27.55 -25.92
C LEU A 12 -8.08 -27.64 -25.95
N THR A 13 -7.45 -27.51 -27.12
CA THR A 13 -5.97 -27.46 -27.23
C THR A 13 -5.40 -26.12 -26.72
N ILE A 14 -6.09 -25.00 -26.91
CA ILE A 14 -5.72 -23.71 -26.31
C ILE A 14 -5.85 -23.75 -24.78
N LEU A 15 -6.90 -24.41 -24.26
CA LEU A 15 -7.10 -24.59 -22.81
C LEU A 15 -6.08 -25.58 -22.20
N LEU A 16 -5.67 -26.64 -22.93
CA LEU A 16 -4.61 -27.56 -22.50
C LEU A 16 -3.20 -26.93 -22.57
N MET A 17 -2.94 -26.02 -23.52
CA MET A 17 -1.67 -25.28 -23.60
C MET A 17 -1.46 -24.35 -22.40
N LEU A 18 -2.53 -23.90 -21.73
CA LEU A 18 -2.44 -23.09 -20.51
C LEU A 18 -2.13 -23.92 -19.25
N ILE A 19 -2.13 -25.25 -19.34
CA ILE A 19 -1.96 -26.18 -18.20
C ILE A 19 -0.65 -26.99 -18.31
N GLN A 20 0.16 -26.81 -19.36
CA GLN A 20 1.43 -27.53 -19.45
C GLN A 20 2.43 -27.05 -18.40
N PRO A 21 3.05 -27.95 -17.61
CA PRO A 21 4.17 -27.57 -16.77
C PRO A 21 5.31 -27.12 -17.69
N VAL A 22 5.83 -25.92 -17.43
CA VAL A 22 7.01 -25.40 -18.11
C VAL A 22 8.20 -26.32 -17.78
N GLU A 23 8.43 -27.33 -18.62
CA GLU A 23 9.71 -28.03 -18.65
C GLU A 23 10.76 -27.04 -19.15
N ILE A 24 11.68 -26.75 -18.24
CA ILE A 24 12.79 -25.82 -18.44
C ILE A 24 13.74 -26.43 -19.48
N MET A 25 13.56 -26.06 -20.74
CA MET A 25 14.58 -26.23 -21.77
C MET A 25 15.74 -25.28 -21.41
N ALA A 26 16.82 -25.85 -20.85
CA ALA A 26 18.03 -25.15 -20.48
C ALA A 26 18.74 -24.56 -21.71
N LYS A 27 18.33 -23.37 -22.14
CA LYS A 27 19.06 -22.56 -23.11
C LYS A 27 20.04 -21.66 -22.35
N LYS A 28 21.33 -21.94 -22.58
CA LYS A 28 22.51 -21.19 -22.13
C LYS A 28 22.38 -19.70 -22.50
N THR A 29 21.85 -18.88 -21.59
CA THR A 29 21.86 -17.42 -21.71
C THR A 29 21.85 -16.78 -20.32
N ASP A 30 22.82 -15.90 -20.08
CA ASP A 30 22.90 -14.89 -19.01
C ASP A 30 23.34 -15.26 -17.58
N ALA A 31 24.58 -15.75 -17.46
CA ALA A 31 25.39 -15.56 -16.26
C ALA A 31 25.69 -14.06 -15.97
N SER A 32 25.66 -13.18 -16.99
CA SER A 32 25.87 -11.74 -16.83
C SER A 32 24.68 -11.02 -16.17
N LYS A 33 23.43 -11.35 -16.55
CA LYS A 33 22.23 -10.74 -15.95
C LYS A 33 22.00 -11.21 -14.52
N THR A 34 22.26 -12.48 -14.20
CA THR A 34 22.13 -13.00 -12.83
C THR A 34 23.17 -12.41 -11.88
N VAL A 35 24.41 -12.20 -12.33
CA VAL A 35 25.45 -11.49 -11.56
C VAL A 35 25.11 -10.00 -11.40
N ALA A 36 24.61 -9.33 -12.44
CA ALA A 36 24.18 -7.92 -12.39
C ALA A 36 22.97 -7.71 -11.46
N VAL A 37 21.99 -8.61 -11.47
CA VAL A 37 20.84 -8.58 -10.55
C VAL A 37 21.29 -8.84 -9.10
N LYS A 38 22.19 -9.80 -8.86
CA LYS A 38 22.71 -10.09 -7.50
C LYS A 38 23.58 -8.96 -6.95
N THR A 39 24.45 -8.35 -7.75
CA THR A 39 25.26 -7.19 -7.33
C THR A 39 24.38 -5.95 -7.09
N THR A 40 23.33 -5.75 -7.88
CA THR A 40 22.37 -4.66 -7.68
C THR A 40 21.55 -4.85 -6.40
N LYS A 41 21.11 -6.07 -6.08
CA LYS A 41 20.44 -6.39 -4.80
C LYS A 41 21.37 -6.21 -3.59
N LYS A 42 22.62 -6.67 -3.66
CA LYS A 42 23.61 -6.54 -2.56
C LYS A 42 24.01 -5.08 -2.30
N LYS A 43 24.26 -4.28 -3.34
CA LYS A 43 24.53 -2.83 -3.21
C LYS A 43 23.31 -2.07 -2.67
N THR A 44 22.10 -2.50 -3.02
CA THR A 44 20.86 -1.91 -2.51
C THR A 44 20.68 -2.17 -1.02
N LYS A 45 20.93 -3.40 -0.56
CA LYS A 45 20.85 -3.77 0.87
C LYS A 45 21.87 -3.02 1.73
N SER A 46 23.09 -2.75 1.22
CA SER A 46 24.10 -1.99 1.98
C SER A 46 23.83 -0.48 2.01
N ALA A 47 23.29 0.11 0.94
CA ALA A 47 22.93 1.52 0.90
C ALA A 47 21.75 1.83 1.83
N LEU A 48 20.75 0.93 1.86
CA LEU A 48 19.63 1.02 2.79
C LEU A 48 20.11 0.93 4.26
N LYS A 49 21.01 -0.01 4.56
CA LYS A 49 21.63 -0.15 5.89
C LYS A 49 22.36 1.13 6.32
N ARG A 50 23.00 1.85 5.39
CA ARG A 50 23.71 3.12 5.68
C ARG A 50 22.75 4.28 5.94
N LEU A 51 21.70 4.43 5.13
CA LEU A 51 20.69 5.46 5.36
C LEU A 51 19.97 5.22 6.69
N ASP A 52 19.57 3.98 6.94
CA ASP A 52 18.94 3.59 8.19
C ASP A 52 19.81 3.94 9.40
N GLN A 53 21.10 3.57 9.37
CA GLN A 53 22.07 3.95 10.40
C GLN A 53 22.18 5.48 10.61
N ARG A 54 22.08 6.29 9.54
CA ARG A 54 22.10 7.75 9.66
C ARG A 54 20.84 8.27 10.36
N VAL A 55 19.67 7.73 10.00
CA VAL A 55 18.42 8.08 10.66
C VAL A 55 18.41 7.60 12.12
N ILE A 56 18.96 6.42 12.42
CA ILE A 56 19.13 5.90 13.80
C ILE A 56 19.98 6.88 14.60
N LYS A 57 21.13 7.28 14.06
CA LYS A 57 22.05 8.20 14.73
C LYS A 57 21.40 9.55 15.01
N ALA A 58 20.66 10.10 14.03
CA ALA A 58 19.93 11.36 14.21
C ALA A 58 18.85 11.23 15.28
N SER A 59 18.02 10.17 15.21
CA SER A 59 16.96 9.91 16.18
C SER A 59 17.53 9.76 17.60
N LYS A 60 18.62 9.01 17.76
CA LYS A 60 19.28 8.82 19.06
C LYS A 60 19.79 10.12 19.66
N LYS A 61 20.35 11.02 18.85
CA LYS A 61 20.81 12.32 19.35
C LYS A 61 19.65 13.22 19.78
N LEU A 62 18.55 13.25 19.01
CA LEU A 62 17.34 13.97 19.38
C LEU A 62 16.74 13.41 20.69
N LEU A 63 16.68 12.09 20.83
CA LEU A 63 16.24 11.43 22.06
C LEU A 63 17.15 11.76 23.24
N ASN A 64 18.47 11.69 23.07
CA ASN A 64 19.41 12.05 24.15
C ASN A 64 19.28 13.51 24.59
N ALA A 65 19.01 14.42 23.65
CA ALA A 65 18.77 15.82 23.98
C ALA A 65 17.46 15.99 24.74
N LEU A 66 16.40 15.30 24.32
CA LEU A 66 15.14 15.25 25.04
C LEU A 66 15.31 14.66 26.46
N ASP A 67 16.02 13.54 26.60
CA ASP A 67 16.29 12.91 27.90
C ASP A 67 17.06 13.84 28.84
N LYS A 68 17.97 14.66 28.30
CA LYS A 68 18.69 15.66 29.08
C LYS A 68 17.74 16.76 29.57
N GLU A 69 16.86 17.24 28.69
CA GLU A 69 15.85 18.25 29.04
C GLU A 69 14.90 17.72 30.12
N LEU A 70 14.37 16.51 29.95
CA LEU A 70 13.46 15.88 30.91
C LEU A 70 14.09 15.69 32.29
N LYS A 71 15.39 15.32 32.33
CA LYS A 71 16.14 15.22 33.59
C LYS A 71 16.36 16.56 34.26
N GLN A 72 16.54 17.63 33.49
CA GLN A 72 16.68 18.99 34.02
C GLN A 72 15.36 19.51 34.58
N GLU A 73 14.24 19.18 33.93
CA GLU A 73 12.89 19.54 34.38
C GLU A 73 12.35 18.62 35.50
N GLY A 74 13.00 17.49 35.76
CA GLY A 74 12.57 16.52 36.77
C GLY A 74 11.30 15.74 36.41
N VAL A 75 10.99 15.60 35.12
CA VAL A 75 9.76 14.93 34.65
C VAL A 75 10.06 13.54 34.10
N SER A 76 9.25 12.55 34.48
CA SER A 76 9.44 11.14 34.11
C SER A 76 8.88 10.78 32.72
N PHE A 77 7.87 11.52 32.23
CA PHE A 77 7.22 11.30 30.93
C PHE A 77 6.93 12.63 30.22
N THR A 78 6.79 12.59 28.90
CA THR A 78 6.42 13.76 28.11
C THR A 78 5.59 13.40 26.89
N THR A 79 4.80 14.35 26.42
CA THR A 79 4.01 14.19 25.19
C THR A 79 4.75 14.79 24.00
N LEU A 80 4.89 13.99 22.93
CA LEU A 80 5.58 14.38 21.71
C LEU A 80 4.65 14.26 20.49
N ALA A 81 4.57 15.32 19.70
CA ALA A 81 3.94 15.28 18.38
C ALA A 81 5.00 15.25 17.29
N VAL A 82 4.88 14.34 16.33
CA VAL A 82 5.70 14.34 15.11
C VAL A 82 4.87 14.87 13.96
N LEU A 83 5.17 16.10 13.53
CA LEU A 83 4.42 16.71 12.41
C LEU A 83 4.86 16.12 11.07
N PRO A 84 3.99 16.15 10.04
CA PRO A 84 4.36 15.78 8.68
C PRO A 84 5.59 16.55 8.22
N PHE A 85 6.53 15.83 7.61
CA PHE A 85 7.72 16.45 7.06
C PHE A 85 7.32 17.23 5.80
N LYS A 86 8.02 18.32 5.49
CA LYS A 86 7.72 19.13 4.30
C LYS A 86 8.86 19.11 3.30
N SER A 87 8.53 18.79 2.07
CA SER A 87 9.43 18.93 0.93
C SER A 87 9.48 20.39 0.47
N LEU A 88 10.64 21.04 0.58
CA LEU A 88 10.81 22.49 0.34
C LEU A 88 11.03 22.85 -1.13
N ASP A 89 11.48 21.91 -1.97
CA ASP A 89 11.74 22.13 -3.39
C ASP A 89 11.17 21.02 -4.28
N LYS A 90 11.22 21.23 -5.61
CA LYS A 90 10.68 20.29 -6.60
C LYS A 90 11.34 18.90 -6.51
N GLY A 91 12.66 18.83 -6.36
CA GLY A 91 13.37 17.55 -6.31
C GLY A 91 13.04 16.73 -5.05
N ALA A 92 12.75 17.39 -3.94
CA ALA A 92 12.28 16.76 -2.71
C ALA A 92 10.83 16.27 -2.86
N LYS A 93 9.95 17.08 -3.46
CA LYS A 93 8.55 16.71 -3.72
C LYS A 93 8.43 15.50 -4.63
N GLU A 94 9.20 15.45 -5.71
CA GLU A 94 9.24 14.30 -6.61
C GLU A 94 9.81 13.02 -5.98
N ALA A 95 10.54 13.13 -4.86
CA ALA A 95 11.04 11.95 -4.16
C ALA A 95 9.95 11.28 -3.30
N ASP A 96 8.91 12.03 -2.91
CA ASP A 96 7.74 11.53 -2.18
C ASP A 96 8.09 10.69 -0.93
N VAL A 97 9.02 11.21 -0.13
CA VAL A 97 9.58 10.51 1.05
C VAL A 97 9.19 11.14 2.39
N ASP A 98 8.37 12.19 2.38
CA ASP A 98 7.97 12.95 3.57
C ASP A 98 7.15 12.13 4.56
N ALA A 99 6.10 11.45 4.10
CA ALA A 99 5.26 10.61 4.94
C ALA A 99 6.04 9.44 5.55
N ALA A 100 6.92 8.80 4.76
CA ALA A 100 7.74 7.68 5.21
C ALA A 100 8.74 8.11 6.30
N LEU A 101 9.38 9.27 6.13
CA LEU A 101 10.31 9.80 7.11
C LEU A 101 9.59 10.23 8.39
N ALA A 102 8.47 10.95 8.30
CA ALA A 102 7.69 11.33 9.46
C ALA A 102 7.24 10.12 10.28
N GLU A 103 6.77 9.06 9.62
CA GLU A 103 6.38 7.82 10.29
C GLU A 103 7.57 7.15 10.99
N LEU A 104 8.72 7.03 10.33
CA LEU A 104 9.92 6.47 10.96
C LEU A 104 10.32 7.20 12.24
N PHE A 105 10.37 8.54 12.16
CA PHE A 105 10.71 9.35 13.31
C PHE A 105 9.65 9.19 14.40
N SER A 106 8.36 9.14 14.05
CA SER A 106 7.28 8.84 14.99
C SER A 106 7.48 7.51 15.70
N THR A 107 7.67 6.41 14.96
CA THR A 107 7.90 5.08 15.54
C THR A 107 9.10 5.06 16.48
N ARG A 108 10.22 5.65 16.06
CA ARG A 108 11.46 5.67 16.87
C ARG A 108 11.40 6.55 18.09
N MET A 109 10.66 7.65 18.03
CA MET A 109 10.45 8.47 19.22
C MET A 109 9.48 7.80 20.17
N SER A 110 8.45 7.12 19.66
CA SER A 110 7.45 6.41 20.46
C SER A 110 7.97 5.13 21.09
N SER A 111 9.13 4.61 20.65
CA SER A 111 9.72 3.38 21.19
C SER A 111 10.40 3.57 22.55
N ARG A 112 10.24 4.74 23.19
CA ARG A 112 10.76 5.03 24.53
C ARG A 112 9.60 5.12 25.50
N ASP A 113 9.70 4.42 26.63
CA ASP A 113 8.65 4.40 27.66
C ASP A 113 8.31 5.78 28.24
N GLN A 114 9.23 6.74 28.11
CA GLN A 114 9.08 8.11 28.61
C GLN A 114 8.33 9.03 27.64
N ILE A 115 7.98 8.57 26.43
CA ILE A 115 7.38 9.39 25.37
C ILE A 115 5.97 8.90 25.06
N ILE A 116 5.00 9.79 25.29
CA ILE A 116 3.60 9.61 24.90
C ILE A 116 3.41 10.28 23.53
N ALA A 117 3.30 9.49 22.48
CA ALA A 117 3.16 10.02 21.12
C ALA A 117 1.71 10.47 20.83
N VAL A 118 1.57 11.62 20.17
CA VAL A 118 0.26 12.11 19.72
C VAL A 118 -0.19 11.35 18.47
N GLU A 119 -1.46 10.94 18.45
CA GLU A 119 -2.06 10.25 17.32
C GLU A 119 -2.11 11.10 16.04
N ARG A 120 -1.84 10.45 14.91
CA ARG A 120 -1.78 11.09 13.58
C ARG A 120 -3.10 11.73 13.14
N SER A 121 -4.24 11.17 13.52
CA SER A 121 -5.58 11.70 13.22
C SER A 121 -5.79 13.10 13.83
N ARG A 122 -5.33 13.29 15.08
CA ARG A 122 -5.37 14.57 15.78
C ARG A 122 -4.44 15.60 15.12
N ILE A 123 -3.24 15.17 14.74
CA ILE A 123 -2.24 16.01 14.05
C ILE A 123 -2.80 16.60 12.76
N ASN A 124 -3.42 15.77 11.91
CA ASN A 124 -3.98 16.24 10.64
C ASN A 124 -5.10 17.28 10.83
N SER A 125 -5.93 17.08 11.85
CA SER A 125 -7.04 17.99 12.17
C SER A 125 -6.50 19.38 12.58
N VAL A 126 -5.51 19.41 13.47
CA VAL A 126 -4.87 20.66 13.92
C VAL A 126 -4.11 21.37 12.79
N ILE A 127 -3.40 20.63 11.95
CA ILE A 127 -2.69 21.23 10.81
C ILE A 127 -3.67 21.87 9.83
N SER A 128 -4.79 21.20 9.54
CA SER A 128 -5.82 21.77 8.66
C SER A 128 -6.38 23.09 9.19
N GLU A 129 -6.47 23.21 10.52
CA GLU A 129 -6.86 24.44 11.20
C GLU A 129 -5.78 25.52 11.13
N LEU A 130 -4.52 25.19 11.36
CA LEU A 130 -3.40 26.14 11.26
C LEU A 130 -3.20 26.70 9.84
N LYS A 131 -3.46 25.90 8.79
CA LYS A 131 -3.46 26.38 7.40
C LYS A 131 -4.46 27.49 7.17
N ARG A 132 -5.64 27.43 7.82
CA ARG A 132 -6.67 28.48 7.72
C ARG A 132 -6.23 29.77 8.40
N VAL A 133 -5.40 29.68 9.44
CA VAL A 133 -4.96 30.83 10.27
C VAL A 133 -3.67 31.48 9.70
N ASN A 134 -3.19 31.03 8.54
CA ASN A 134 -2.02 31.58 7.83
C ASN A 134 -0.72 31.60 8.66
N THR A 135 -0.60 30.69 9.64
CA THR A 135 0.63 30.53 10.43
C THR A 135 1.61 29.67 9.66
N GLY A 136 2.83 30.17 9.43
CA GLY A 136 3.88 29.43 8.73
C GLY A 136 4.24 28.12 9.43
N GLU A 137 3.69 27.01 8.93
CA GLU A 137 3.65 25.65 9.51
C GLU A 137 5.01 24.99 9.82
N LEU A 138 6.13 25.64 9.47
CA LEU A 138 7.49 25.12 9.66
C LEU A 138 8.41 26.01 10.48
N SER A 139 7.93 27.19 10.89
CA SER A 139 8.69 28.00 11.82
C SER A 139 8.66 27.33 13.20
N PRO A 140 9.70 27.51 14.03
CA PRO A 140 9.62 27.11 15.44
C PRO A 140 8.37 27.63 16.13
N LYS A 141 7.91 28.84 15.76
CA LYS A 141 6.65 29.45 16.24
C LYS A 141 5.40 28.65 15.83
N GLY A 142 5.30 28.26 14.56
CA GLY A 142 4.18 27.45 14.05
C GLY A 142 4.17 26.04 14.64
N ALA A 143 5.36 25.43 14.79
CA ALA A 143 5.52 24.14 15.46
C ALA A 143 5.06 24.22 16.93
N ALA A 144 5.46 25.28 17.64
CA ALA A 144 5.08 25.50 19.03
C ALA A 144 3.56 25.63 19.18
N GLN A 145 2.92 26.41 18.31
CA GLN A 145 1.47 26.57 18.30
C GLN A 145 0.74 25.26 17.98
N ALA A 146 1.23 24.47 17.01
CA ALA A 146 0.69 23.15 16.74
C ALA A 146 0.81 22.22 17.97
N GLY A 147 1.93 22.27 18.69
CA GLY A 147 2.13 21.54 19.93
C GLY A 147 1.11 21.89 21.00
N LYS A 148 0.89 23.20 21.23
CA LYS A 148 -0.13 23.69 22.19
C LYS A 148 -1.52 23.17 21.87
N LEU A 149 -1.93 23.21 20.61
CA LEU A 149 -3.24 22.70 20.17
C LEU A 149 -3.35 21.18 20.28
N LEU A 150 -2.24 20.46 20.09
CA LEU A 150 -2.19 19.00 20.21
C LEU A 150 -2.01 18.50 21.65
N GLY A 151 -1.80 19.40 22.62
CA GLY A 151 -1.40 19.04 23.98
C GLY A 151 -0.03 18.37 24.05
N ALA A 152 0.83 18.60 23.06
CA ALA A 152 2.18 18.04 23.00
C ALA A 152 3.19 19.04 23.57
N ARG A 153 3.90 18.64 24.64
CA ARG A 153 4.95 19.45 25.26
C ARG A 153 6.12 19.71 24.32
N TYR A 154 6.48 18.71 23.53
CA TYR A 154 7.48 18.84 22.47
C TYR A 154 6.91 18.49 21.10
N VAL A 155 7.48 19.11 20.07
CA VAL A 155 7.08 18.91 18.68
C VAL A 155 8.31 18.65 17.83
N LEU A 156 8.31 17.52 17.11
CA LEU A 156 9.31 17.22 16.10
C LEU A 156 8.81 17.69 14.74
N VAL A 157 9.59 18.57 14.10
CA VAL A 157 9.33 19.03 12.72
C VAL A 157 10.48 18.64 11.81
N GLY A 158 10.15 18.35 10.55
CA GLY A 158 11.11 17.94 9.54
C GLY A 158 10.91 18.68 8.22
N SER A 159 12.02 18.98 7.54
CA SER A 159 12.03 19.54 6.20
C SER A 159 13.00 18.80 5.30
N ILE A 160 12.64 18.61 4.04
CA ILE A 160 13.43 17.88 3.05
C ILE A 160 13.81 18.84 1.93
N THR A 161 15.08 18.86 1.59
CA THR A 161 15.62 19.74 0.55
C THR A 161 16.60 18.99 -0.35
N THR A 162 16.58 19.28 -1.64
CA THR A 162 17.50 18.73 -2.63
C THR A 162 18.81 19.50 -2.61
N MET A 163 19.92 18.75 -2.53
CA MET A 163 21.28 19.27 -2.64
C MET A 163 22.03 18.52 -3.73
N GLY A 164 21.95 19.03 -4.97
CA GLY A 164 22.50 18.35 -6.15
C GLY A 164 21.85 16.98 -6.35
N LYS A 165 22.64 15.90 -6.23
CA LYS A 165 22.16 14.50 -6.36
C LYS A 165 21.73 13.87 -5.03
N ALA A 166 21.83 14.61 -3.93
CA ALA A 166 21.47 14.15 -2.58
C ALA A 166 20.19 14.85 -2.10
N LEU A 167 19.49 14.21 -1.17
CA LEU A 167 18.49 14.87 -0.34
C LEU A 167 19.11 15.14 1.04
N GLN A 168 18.69 16.24 1.64
CA GLN A 168 18.99 16.62 3.00
C GLN A 168 17.68 16.70 3.78
N VAL A 169 17.61 15.96 4.87
CA VAL A 169 16.50 15.98 5.82
C VAL A 169 16.98 16.73 7.05
N SER A 170 16.37 17.86 7.33
CA SER A 170 16.62 18.64 8.55
C SER A 170 15.48 18.40 9.52
N THR A 171 15.79 17.93 10.71
CA THR A 171 14.83 17.68 11.80
C THR A 171 15.12 18.61 12.96
N ARG A 172 14.07 19.08 13.64
CA ARG A 172 14.17 19.97 14.80
C ARG A 172 13.15 19.56 15.85
N LEU A 173 13.60 19.41 17.08
CA LEU A 173 12.77 19.22 18.26
C LEU A 173 12.52 20.59 18.90
N VAL A 174 11.24 20.94 19.06
CA VAL A 174 10.80 22.26 19.49
C VAL A 174 10.01 22.13 20.80
N ALA A 175 10.33 22.94 21.80
CA ALA A 175 9.50 23.10 22.99
C ALA A 175 8.22 23.85 22.62
N SER A 176 7.05 23.27 22.88
CA SER A 176 5.77 23.90 22.53
C SER A 176 5.50 25.16 23.34
N GLU A 177 5.95 25.21 24.60
CA GLU A 177 5.68 26.32 25.51
C GLU A 177 6.40 27.59 25.06
N THR A 178 7.70 27.48 24.80
CA THR A 178 8.62 28.60 24.49
C THR A 178 8.84 28.80 22.99
N GLY A 179 8.66 27.76 22.17
CA GLY A 179 9.03 27.74 20.76
C GLY A 179 10.54 27.64 20.49
N GLU A 180 11.32 27.32 21.53
CA GLU A 180 12.77 27.11 21.41
C GLU A 180 13.09 25.78 20.73
N VAL A 181 14.16 25.77 19.92
CA VAL A 181 14.68 24.56 19.30
C VAL A 181 15.70 23.93 20.23
N ILE A 182 15.31 22.85 20.89
CA ILE A 182 16.13 22.13 21.88
C ILE A 182 17.23 21.34 21.18
N ALA A 183 16.90 20.74 20.04
CA ALA A 183 17.83 19.95 19.26
C ALA A 183 17.49 20.00 17.77
N GLY A 184 18.51 19.88 16.93
CA GLY A 184 18.34 19.78 15.49
C GLY A 184 19.37 18.84 14.89
N GLU A 185 18.93 17.98 13.98
CA GLU A 185 19.79 17.02 13.29
C GLU A 185 19.56 17.06 11.79
N ILE A 186 20.65 16.92 11.04
CA ILE A 186 20.64 16.93 9.58
C ILE A 186 21.14 15.58 9.07
N VAL A 187 20.30 14.91 8.29
CA VAL A 187 20.64 13.67 7.59
C VAL A 187 20.73 13.96 6.11
N ARG A 188 21.93 13.84 5.55
CA ARG A 188 22.16 13.95 4.11
C ARG A 188 22.47 12.59 3.52
N ALA A 189 21.81 12.23 2.42
CA ALA A 189 22.11 11.00 1.68
C ALA A 189 21.71 11.11 0.20
N PRO A 190 22.27 10.29 -0.71
CA PRO A 190 21.86 10.26 -2.11
C PRO A 190 20.35 10.05 -2.27
N ARG A 191 19.71 10.74 -3.23
CA ARG A 191 18.25 10.62 -3.48
C ARG A 191 17.80 9.17 -3.68
N LYS A 192 18.61 8.37 -4.36
CA LYS A 192 18.34 6.94 -4.61
C LYS A 192 18.21 6.12 -3.33
N GLU A 193 18.87 6.49 -2.25
CA GLU A 193 18.78 5.79 -0.96
C GLU A 193 17.43 6.07 -0.29
N PHE A 194 16.99 7.33 -0.27
CA PHE A 194 15.70 7.73 0.27
C PHE A 194 14.52 7.11 -0.50
N VAL A 195 14.57 7.11 -1.83
CA VAL A 195 13.50 6.51 -2.66
C VAL A 195 13.42 5.00 -2.45
N LYS A 196 14.56 4.30 -2.36
CA LYS A 196 14.58 2.86 -2.06
C LYS A 196 14.08 2.54 -0.66
N PHE A 197 14.39 3.42 0.28
CA PHE A 197 13.88 3.34 1.64
C PHE A 197 12.35 3.50 1.67
N GLN A 198 11.81 4.50 0.97
CA GLN A 198 10.36 4.68 0.80
C GLN A 198 9.73 3.42 0.22
N GLN A 199 10.24 2.88 -0.89
CA GLN A 199 9.70 1.68 -1.56
C GLN A 199 9.66 0.39 -0.70
N GLN A 200 10.40 0.33 0.42
CA GLN A 200 10.42 -0.84 1.30
C GLN A 200 9.56 -0.66 2.56
N VAL A 201 9.40 0.57 3.05
CA VAL A 201 8.55 0.89 4.22
C VAL A 201 7.12 1.20 3.80
N VAL A 202 6.93 1.50 2.52
CA VAL A 202 5.69 1.93 1.94
C VAL A 202 5.41 1.02 0.77
N ILE A 203 4.45 0.10 0.88
CA ILE A 203 3.99 -0.66 -0.29
C ILE A 203 3.31 0.36 -1.21
N PRO A 204 3.87 0.69 -2.39
CA PRO A 204 3.21 1.61 -3.28
C PRO A 204 1.95 0.92 -3.81
N LYS A 205 0.80 1.28 -3.26
CA LYS A 205 -0.49 0.93 -3.85
C LYS A 205 -0.54 1.62 -5.20
N SER A 206 -0.59 0.84 -6.28
CA SER A 206 -0.63 1.39 -7.64
C SER A 206 -1.99 1.14 -8.26
N LYS A 207 -2.49 2.12 -9.02
CA LYS A 207 -3.75 2.00 -9.79
C LYS A 207 -3.75 0.77 -10.69
N ILE A 208 -2.62 0.53 -11.35
CA ILE A 208 -2.41 -0.65 -12.21
C ILE A 208 -2.40 -1.93 -11.37
N GLY A 209 -1.75 -1.94 -10.21
CA GLY A 209 -1.72 -3.10 -9.32
C GLY A 209 -3.09 -3.44 -8.72
N ALA A 210 -3.92 -2.44 -8.44
CA ALA A 210 -5.30 -2.64 -8.03
C ALA A 210 -6.14 -3.21 -9.17
N ALA A 211 -6.03 -2.62 -10.37
CA ALA A 211 -6.72 -3.11 -11.56
C ALA A 211 -6.36 -4.55 -11.93
N MET A 212 -5.08 -4.94 -11.87
CA MET A 212 -4.64 -6.31 -12.13
C MET A 212 -5.23 -7.33 -11.14
N ARG A 213 -5.43 -6.93 -9.87
CA ARG A 213 -6.09 -7.79 -8.88
C ARG A 213 -7.58 -7.92 -9.16
N SER A 214 -8.25 -6.81 -9.50
CA SER A 214 -9.66 -6.85 -9.90
C SER A 214 -9.91 -7.58 -11.22
N PHE A 215 -8.90 -7.64 -12.10
CA PHE A 215 -8.92 -8.44 -13.33
C PHE A 215 -8.95 -9.94 -13.02
N LEU A 216 -8.23 -10.38 -11.98
CA LEU A 216 -8.23 -11.77 -11.55
C LEU A 216 -9.51 -12.13 -10.78
N ILE A 217 -9.93 -11.27 -9.86
CA ILE A 217 -11.11 -11.49 -9.02
C ILE A 217 -11.87 -10.16 -8.88
N PRO A 218 -13.11 -10.03 -9.36
CA PRO A 218 -13.93 -8.83 -9.17
C PRO A 218 -13.96 -8.39 -7.69
N GLY A 219 -13.67 -7.12 -7.43
CA GLY A 219 -13.68 -6.55 -6.08
C GLY A 219 -12.38 -6.70 -5.28
N TRP A 220 -11.42 -7.53 -5.71
CA TRP A 220 -10.19 -7.77 -4.95
C TRP A 220 -9.25 -6.56 -4.91
N GLY A 221 -9.15 -5.79 -6.01
CA GLY A 221 -8.38 -4.55 -6.05
C GLY A 221 -8.95 -3.44 -5.15
N GLN A 222 -10.27 -3.38 -5.01
CA GLN A 222 -10.96 -2.46 -4.10
C GLN A 222 -10.69 -2.80 -2.64
N LEU A 223 -10.72 -4.09 -2.27
CA LEU A 223 -10.36 -4.55 -0.93
C LEU A 223 -8.90 -4.23 -0.59
N TYR A 224 -7.99 -4.37 -1.55
CA TYR A 224 -6.59 -3.98 -1.41
C TYR A 224 -6.42 -2.47 -1.17
N ASN A 225 -7.29 -1.65 -1.73
CA ASN A 225 -7.34 -0.20 -1.51
C ASN A 225 -8.24 0.23 -0.35
N ASP A 226 -8.52 -0.66 0.61
CA ASP A 226 -9.35 -0.42 1.80
C ASP A 226 -10.79 0.03 1.52
N SER A 227 -11.23 -0.09 0.28
CA SER A 227 -12.60 0.20 -0.12
C SER A 227 -13.46 -1.04 0.14
N LYS A 228 -13.72 -1.31 1.42
CA LYS A 228 -14.40 -2.54 1.88
C LYS A 228 -15.78 -2.69 1.26
N LEU A 229 -16.59 -1.63 1.28
CA LEU A 229 -17.96 -1.68 0.77
C LEU A 229 -18.01 -2.03 -0.73
N THR A 230 -17.24 -1.33 -1.56
CA THR A 230 -17.20 -1.58 -3.01
C THR A 230 -16.53 -2.91 -3.33
N GLY A 231 -15.50 -3.30 -2.58
CA GLY A 231 -14.83 -4.60 -2.74
C GLY A 231 -15.75 -5.78 -2.45
N TYR A 232 -16.41 -5.82 -1.29
CA TYR A 232 -17.32 -6.92 -0.94
C TYR A 232 -18.56 -6.96 -1.82
N SER A 233 -19.18 -5.81 -2.13
CA SER A 233 -20.37 -5.78 -3.00
C SER A 233 -20.07 -6.30 -4.41
N THR A 234 -18.94 -5.91 -4.99
CA THR A 234 -18.52 -6.37 -6.32
C THR A 234 -18.20 -7.86 -6.33
N LEU A 235 -17.55 -8.36 -5.27
CA LEU A 235 -17.23 -9.79 -5.14
C LEU A 235 -18.51 -10.63 -4.97
N ILE A 236 -19.44 -10.21 -4.12
CA ILE A 236 -20.73 -10.87 -3.92
C ILE A 236 -21.56 -10.86 -5.21
N ALA A 237 -21.62 -9.72 -5.91
CA ALA A 237 -22.34 -9.61 -7.17
C ALA A 237 -21.71 -10.50 -8.26
N GLY A 238 -20.38 -10.57 -8.33
CA GLY A 238 -19.64 -11.45 -9.23
C GLY A 238 -19.95 -12.93 -8.95
N LEU A 239 -19.86 -13.36 -7.70
CA LEU A 239 -20.18 -14.74 -7.29
C LEU A 239 -21.65 -15.11 -7.54
N SER A 240 -22.57 -14.18 -7.26
CA SER A 240 -24.00 -14.40 -7.46
C SER A 240 -24.35 -14.57 -8.92
N THR A 241 -23.77 -13.74 -9.80
CA THR A 241 -24.04 -13.80 -11.25
C THR A 241 -23.42 -15.03 -11.90
N ILE A 242 -22.19 -15.40 -11.54
CA ILE A 242 -21.58 -16.63 -12.07
C ILE A 242 -22.26 -17.90 -11.53
N GLY A 243 -22.69 -17.91 -10.27
CA GLY A 243 -23.49 -19.00 -9.69
C GLY A 243 -24.85 -19.14 -10.36
N THR A 244 -25.52 -18.02 -10.65
CA THR A 244 -26.78 -17.98 -11.40
C THR A 244 -26.60 -18.52 -12.82
N ALA A 245 -25.50 -18.15 -13.50
CA ALA A 245 -25.19 -18.65 -14.82
C ALA A 245 -24.96 -20.18 -14.82
N ALA A 246 -24.23 -20.70 -13.84
CA ALA A 246 -23.99 -22.13 -13.68
C ALA A 246 -25.29 -22.89 -13.40
N LEU A 247 -26.14 -22.40 -12.50
CA LEU A 247 -27.43 -23.00 -12.17
C LEU A 247 -28.34 -23.08 -13.40
N TYR A 248 -28.52 -21.98 -14.11
CA TYR A 248 -29.35 -21.97 -15.31
C TYR A 248 -28.73 -22.77 -16.46
N GLY A 249 -27.41 -22.79 -16.59
CA GLY A 249 -26.72 -23.65 -17.54
C GLY A 249 -27.01 -25.13 -17.26
N TYR A 250 -26.91 -25.55 -16.01
CA TYR A 250 -27.21 -26.92 -15.57
C TYR A 250 -28.68 -27.29 -15.82
N MET A 251 -29.63 -26.44 -15.40
CA MET A 251 -31.06 -26.67 -15.68
C MET A 251 -31.37 -26.72 -17.17
N GLY A 252 -30.64 -25.94 -17.99
CA GLY A 252 -30.70 -26.02 -19.44
C GLY A 252 -30.28 -27.39 -19.98
N THR A 253 -29.20 -27.97 -19.44
CA THR A 253 -28.74 -29.31 -19.87
C THR A 253 -29.71 -30.43 -19.51
N ILE A 254 -30.38 -30.34 -18.35
CA ILE A 254 -31.42 -31.31 -17.96
C ILE A 254 -32.62 -31.21 -18.89
N ALA A 255 -33.14 -29.99 -19.12
CA ALA A 255 -34.30 -29.80 -19.99
C ALA A 255 -34.00 -30.20 -21.44
N GLU A 256 -32.78 -29.98 -21.92
CA GLU A 256 -32.35 -30.47 -23.23
C GLU A 256 -32.33 -31.99 -23.28
N ALA A 257 -31.80 -32.67 -22.25
CA ALA A 257 -31.79 -34.12 -22.17
C ALA A 257 -33.21 -34.72 -22.23
N ASP A 258 -34.16 -34.16 -21.47
CA ASP A 258 -35.57 -34.58 -21.50
C ASP A 258 -36.20 -34.42 -22.90
N TYR A 259 -35.87 -33.33 -23.61
CA TYR A 259 -36.34 -33.09 -24.98
C TYR A 259 -35.80 -34.15 -25.96
N GLN A 260 -34.54 -34.58 -25.79
CA GLN A 260 -33.91 -35.59 -26.65
C GLN A 260 -34.51 -37.01 -26.47
N GLU A 261 -35.34 -37.24 -25.45
CA GLU A 261 -36.10 -38.48 -25.31
C GLU A 261 -37.18 -38.66 -26.42
N ASN A 262 -37.47 -37.61 -27.20
CA ASN A 262 -38.39 -37.63 -28.35
C ASN A 262 -39.79 -38.19 -28.04
N ARG A 263 -40.30 -37.91 -26.83
CA ARG A 263 -41.66 -38.27 -26.44
C ARG A 263 -42.61 -37.09 -26.68
N ALA A 264 -43.89 -37.38 -26.89
CA ALA A 264 -44.89 -36.35 -27.19
C ALA A 264 -45.10 -35.36 -26.01
N ASP A 265 -44.86 -35.80 -24.78
CA ASP A 265 -44.97 -35.02 -23.55
C ASP A 265 -43.72 -34.17 -23.25
N THR A 266 -42.59 -34.40 -23.93
CA THR A 266 -41.34 -33.66 -23.69
C THR A 266 -41.06 -32.56 -24.72
N VAL A 267 -41.94 -32.35 -25.71
CA VAL A 267 -41.76 -31.33 -26.76
C VAL A 267 -41.60 -29.91 -26.18
N ASP A 268 -42.34 -29.59 -25.11
CA ASP A 268 -42.29 -28.28 -24.45
C ASP A 268 -40.95 -28.02 -23.74
N ARG A 269 -40.18 -29.08 -23.41
CA ARG A 269 -38.88 -28.96 -22.74
C ARG A 269 -37.84 -28.19 -23.56
N ARG A 270 -37.97 -28.18 -24.89
CA ARG A 270 -37.13 -27.33 -25.76
C ARG A 270 -37.28 -25.84 -25.42
N THR A 271 -38.50 -25.39 -25.11
CA THR A 271 -38.76 -23.99 -24.75
C THR A 271 -38.18 -23.66 -23.37
N ASP A 272 -38.25 -24.61 -22.43
CA ASP A 272 -37.62 -24.51 -21.12
C ASP A 272 -36.09 -24.42 -21.22
N ALA A 273 -35.46 -25.31 -22.00
CA ALA A 273 -34.01 -25.30 -22.24
C ALA A 273 -33.55 -23.96 -22.83
N ASN A 274 -34.25 -23.46 -23.86
CA ASN A 274 -33.97 -22.15 -24.45
C ASN A 274 -34.10 -21.01 -23.44
N ARG A 275 -35.11 -21.04 -22.56
CA ARG A 275 -35.30 -20.05 -21.51
C ARG A 275 -34.15 -20.08 -20.50
N TYR A 276 -33.73 -21.27 -20.06
CA TYR A 276 -32.60 -21.44 -19.14
C TYR A 276 -31.29 -20.98 -19.75
N TYR A 277 -30.96 -21.37 -20.99
CA TYR A 277 -29.75 -20.89 -21.67
C TYR A 277 -29.76 -19.39 -21.94
N ARG A 278 -30.93 -18.78 -22.19
CA ARG A 278 -31.06 -17.32 -22.29
C ARG A 278 -30.74 -16.65 -20.95
N ASN A 279 -31.29 -17.14 -19.85
CA ASN A 279 -31.03 -16.59 -18.51
C ASN A 279 -29.58 -16.79 -18.07
N ALA A 280 -28.97 -17.94 -18.39
CA ALA A 280 -27.55 -18.19 -18.15
C ALA A 280 -26.67 -17.17 -18.90
N ARG A 281 -26.95 -16.91 -20.19
CA ARG A 281 -26.25 -15.88 -20.97
C ARG A 281 -26.43 -14.49 -20.40
N LEU A 282 -27.64 -14.12 -19.98
CA LEU A 282 -27.89 -12.83 -19.33
C LEU A 282 -27.06 -12.67 -18.05
N ALA A 283 -26.97 -13.73 -17.24
CA ALA A 283 -26.15 -13.74 -16.03
C ALA A 283 -24.65 -13.63 -16.35
N LEU A 284 -24.16 -14.28 -17.41
CA LEU A 284 -22.78 -14.13 -17.89
C LEU A 284 -22.47 -12.72 -18.40
N TRP A 285 -23.39 -12.10 -19.15
CA TRP A 285 -23.25 -10.71 -19.56
C TRP A 285 -23.24 -9.76 -18.37
N SER A 286 -24.06 -10.03 -17.36
CA SER A 286 -24.06 -9.28 -16.10
C SER A 286 -22.74 -9.43 -15.35
N TYR A 287 -22.20 -10.66 -15.28
CA TYR A 287 -20.88 -10.93 -14.71
C TYR A 287 -19.78 -10.18 -15.46
N ALA A 288 -19.78 -10.18 -16.80
CA ALA A 288 -18.81 -9.47 -17.62
C ALA A 288 -18.87 -7.94 -17.41
N ALA A 289 -20.08 -7.38 -17.24
CA ALA A 289 -20.27 -5.98 -16.90
C ALA A 289 -19.71 -5.66 -15.50
N ILE A 290 -20.01 -6.49 -14.49
CA ILE A 290 -19.49 -6.34 -13.13
C ILE A 290 -17.96 -6.44 -13.12
N TRP A 291 -17.39 -7.43 -13.82
CA TRP A 291 -15.95 -7.60 -13.95
C TRP A 291 -15.27 -6.40 -14.60
N SER A 292 -15.83 -5.89 -15.71
CA SER A 292 -15.28 -4.72 -16.40
C SER A 292 -15.38 -3.47 -15.52
N PHE A 293 -16.51 -3.27 -14.84
CA PHE A 293 -16.69 -2.20 -13.87
C PHE A 293 -15.68 -2.32 -12.73
N ALA A 294 -15.47 -3.52 -12.19
CA ALA A 294 -14.52 -3.76 -11.09
C ALA A 294 -13.09 -3.38 -11.46
N VAL A 295 -12.64 -3.72 -12.67
CA VAL A 295 -11.31 -3.36 -13.18
C VAL A 295 -11.18 -1.85 -13.35
N PHE A 296 -12.18 -1.22 -13.98
CA PHE A 296 -12.21 0.22 -14.21
C PHE A 296 -12.26 1.01 -12.90
N ASP A 297 -13.17 0.65 -12.00
CA ASP A 297 -13.33 1.26 -10.69
C ASP A 297 -12.05 1.12 -9.87
N ALA A 298 -11.40 -0.06 -9.84
CA ALA A 298 -10.13 -0.24 -9.12
C ALA A 298 -9.00 0.63 -9.68
N TYR A 299 -9.00 0.90 -10.99
CA TYR A 299 -8.05 1.79 -11.63
C TYR A 299 -8.30 3.27 -11.26
N ILE A 300 -9.56 3.70 -11.26
CA ILE A 300 -9.96 5.09 -10.98
C ILE A 300 -9.92 5.41 -9.49
N SER A 301 -10.52 4.56 -8.66
CA SER A 301 -10.57 4.70 -7.20
C SER A 301 -9.26 4.34 -6.51
N GLY A 302 -8.30 3.74 -7.25
CA GLY A 302 -6.99 3.41 -6.73
C GLY A 302 -6.23 4.64 -6.25
N THR A 303 -6.08 4.77 -4.93
CA THR A 303 -5.22 5.80 -4.34
C THR A 303 -3.77 5.37 -4.49
N SER A 304 -2.90 6.27 -4.98
CA SER A 304 -1.44 6.10 -4.86
C SER A 304 -0.94 6.34 -3.44
N ASN A 305 -1.83 6.82 -2.56
CA ASN A 305 -1.51 7.05 -1.16
C ASN A 305 -1.25 5.73 -0.48
N SER A 306 -0.11 5.74 0.17
CA SER A 306 0.62 4.55 0.44
C SER A 306 0.48 4.25 1.93
N LYS A 307 0.15 2.99 2.24
CA LYS A 307 0.07 2.55 3.63
C LYS A 307 1.46 2.13 4.07
N ILE A 308 1.91 2.66 5.20
CA ILE A 308 3.12 2.17 5.85
C ILE A 308 2.82 0.75 6.33
N ASP A 309 3.58 -0.23 5.84
CA ASP A 309 3.52 -1.61 6.32
C ASP A 309 4.56 -1.78 7.43
N LEU A 310 4.08 -1.78 8.68
CA LEU A 310 4.92 -1.93 9.87
C LEU A 310 5.48 -3.36 10.01
N ASN A 311 4.88 -4.37 9.36
CA ASN A 311 5.31 -5.77 9.45
C ASN A 311 6.48 -6.08 8.51
N ALA A 312 6.51 -5.44 7.33
CA ALA A 312 7.66 -5.51 6.42
C ALA A 312 8.96 -5.00 7.07
N TRP A 313 8.85 -4.17 8.12
CA TRP A 313 9.97 -3.66 8.90
C TRP A 313 10.45 -4.64 9.98
N SER A 314 9.54 -5.36 10.67
CA SER A 314 9.87 -6.48 11.58
C SER A 314 10.75 -7.52 10.88
N ASP A 315 10.47 -7.84 9.62
CA ASP A 315 11.26 -8.81 8.85
C ASP A 315 12.66 -8.31 8.44
N LEU A 316 12.90 -7.00 8.51
CA LEU A 316 14.22 -6.39 8.30
C LEU A 316 15.00 -6.29 9.62
N GLU A 317 14.33 -6.13 10.76
CA GLU A 317 14.93 -6.14 12.10
C GLU A 317 15.10 -7.54 12.71
N SER A 318 14.32 -8.54 12.30
CA SER A 318 14.44 -9.94 12.76
C SER A 318 15.75 -10.61 12.30
N ALA A 319 16.51 -9.94 11.44
CA ALA A 319 17.90 -10.26 11.14
C ALA A 319 18.93 -9.59 12.09
N GLY A 320 18.50 -8.96 13.20
CA GLY A 320 19.40 -8.17 14.05
C GLY A 320 18.99 -7.76 15.46
N VAL A 321 17.72 -7.61 15.86
CA VAL A 321 17.34 -7.31 17.27
C VAL A 321 15.92 -7.81 17.57
N ILE A 322 15.76 -8.59 18.64
CA ILE A 322 14.49 -9.11 19.14
C ILE A 322 13.76 -8.00 19.91
N PHE A 323 12.52 -7.72 19.50
CA PHE A 323 11.56 -6.92 20.26
C PHE A 323 11.22 -7.67 21.56
N SER A 324 11.70 -7.19 22.71
CA SER A 324 11.23 -7.64 24.03
C SER A 324 10.42 -6.52 24.67
N GLY A 325 9.17 -6.39 24.25
CA GLY A 325 8.16 -5.61 24.96
C GLY A 325 6.98 -6.52 25.21
N THR A 326 6.69 -6.80 26.48
CA THR A 326 5.46 -7.47 26.89
C THR A 326 4.30 -6.47 26.74
N PHE A 327 3.32 -6.82 25.89
CA PHE A 327 2.01 -6.17 25.86
C PHE A 327 1.20 -6.53 27.11
#